data_AF-A0A8K0GE46-F1
#
_entry.id   AF-A0A8K0GE46-F1
#
_cell.length_a   1.000
_cell.length_b   1.000
_cell.length_c   1.000
_cell.angle_alpha   90.00
_cell.angle_beta   90.00
_cell.angle_gamma   90.00
#
_symmetry.space_group_name_H-M   'P 1'
#
loop_
_entity.id
_entity.type
_entity.pdbx_description
1 polymer ?
#
loop_
_entity_poly.entity_id
_entity_poly.type
_entity_poly.pdbx_seq_one_letter_code
_entity_poly.pdbx_strand_id
1 'polypeptide(L)'
;MKRLGCVIILVHFVLEFECVSNNICPTYDDYYTVKDNPNCWYDFTADSNATEIVIKHGYPLEIHRVVTPDGYILTVFRIPNYNSPNAALRKTPVFLQHGLASTSANFLGKGKDSLAFILADAGYDVWLGNFRGTEYSEGHVNLTVADKRYWDHSMDEIGLLDIPMQLELVAEKTGQRGNIIYIGHSLGTTVGLIYGSWYPHQAKETVKLFILLAPAAYLSNMLSPARFMAPFADQLYRMMDSNDMIRIGSQAEPLRNMIQPFCLESPVLMRRCLDMLNMLYGPKTQMGPDMIPIYFKQLPAGTSLKVTRHAGDMVLNNFRKYDHGINNMKVYGTYLPPIYDVSKIEVPVFIMYAVNDWTCTKRDSLVLYRKLPKKAKVYGIHEITEPNFNHIDFLFGKNVKSLVYDNILALIEKLNQN
;
A
#
# COMPACT_ATOMS: atom_id res chain seq x y z
N MET A 1 -61.50 -48.96 21.53
CA MET A 1 -61.06 -48.96 20.11
C MET A 1 -59.69 -48.30 20.06
N LYS A 2 -58.60 -49.08 20.07
CA LYS A 2 -57.74 -49.40 18.90
C LYS A 2 -57.23 -48.16 18.12
N ARG A 3 -55.95 -47.83 18.41
CA ARG A 3 -54.82 -47.32 17.60
C ARG A 3 -55.04 -46.41 16.38
N LEU A 4 -54.16 -45.39 16.32
CA LEU A 4 -53.26 -44.89 15.24
C LEU A 4 -53.28 -43.35 15.34
N GLY A 5 -52.20 -42.59 15.56
CA GLY A 5 -50.83 -42.72 15.08
C GLY A 5 -50.55 -41.53 14.14
N CYS A 6 -49.88 -40.49 14.62
CA CYS A 6 -48.96 -39.67 13.83
C CYS A 6 -48.24 -38.66 14.73
N VAL A 7 -46.97 -38.98 15.01
CA VAL A 7 -45.97 -38.05 15.50
C VAL A 7 -45.67 -37.08 14.34
N ILE A 8 -46.07 -35.82 14.48
CA ILE A 8 -45.57 -34.74 13.62
C ILE A 8 -44.55 -33.97 14.45
N ILE A 9 -43.27 -34.32 14.24
CA ILE A 9 -42.15 -33.49 14.67
C ILE A 9 -42.19 -32.25 13.77
N LEU A 10 -42.63 -31.12 14.33
CA LEU A 10 -42.45 -29.80 13.73
C LEU A 10 -40.98 -29.41 13.85
N VAL A 11 -40.17 -29.83 12.88
CA VAL A 11 -38.87 -29.19 12.64
C VAL A 11 -39.11 -28.02 11.70
N HIS A 12 -39.28 -26.83 12.26
CA HIS A 12 -39.10 -25.59 11.52
C HIS A 12 -37.60 -25.40 11.27
N PHE A 13 -37.10 -26.00 10.19
CA PHE A 13 -35.89 -25.48 9.54
C PHE A 13 -36.32 -24.23 8.75
N VAL A 14 -36.27 -23.08 9.42
CA VAL A 14 -36.16 -21.81 8.69
C VAL A 14 -34.70 -21.77 8.23
N LEU A 15 -34.47 -22.18 6.98
CA LEU A 15 -33.29 -21.71 6.26
C LEU A 15 -33.54 -20.21 6.05
N GLU A 16 -33.06 -19.38 6.98
CA GLU A 16 -32.74 -18.00 6.67
C GLU A 16 -31.64 -18.04 5.62
N PHE A 17 -32.04 -18.10 4.35
CA PHE A 17 -31.22 -17.55 3.29
C PHE A 17 -31.11 -16.06 3.62
N GLU A 18 -30.06 -15.67 4.35
CA GLU A 18 -29.58 -14.30 4.25
C GLU A 18 -29.25 -14.10 2.77
N CYS A 19 -30.20 -13.49 2.05
CA CYS A 19 -29.98 -13.08 0.68
C CYS A 19 -28.85 -12.07 0.75
N VAL A 20 -27.66 -12.46 0.31
CA VAL A 20 -26.49 -11.60 0.37
C VAL A 20 -26.81 -10.35 -0.43
N SER A 21 -27.02 -9.23 0.27
CA SER A 21 -27.44 -8.00 -0.36
C SER A 21 -26.29 -7.46 -1.20
N ASN A 22 -26.60 -7.01 -2.42
CA ASN A 22 -25.67 -6.26 -3.25
C ASN A 22 -25.02 -5.13 -2.44
N ASN A 23 -23.73 -4.92 -2.66
CA ASN A 23 -22.94 -3.90 -1.96
C ASN A 23 -22.09 -3.05 -2.93
N ILE A 24 -22.07 -3.42 -4.21
CA ILE A 24 -21.34 -2.71 -5.27
C ILE A 24 -22.24 -2.51 -6.49
N CYS A 25 -22.13 -1.34 -7.12
CA CYS A 25 -22.84 -0.99 -8.34
C CYS A 25 -21.91 -0.33 -9.37
N PRO A 26 -22.22 -0.45 -10.68
CA PRO A 26 -21.37 0.06 -11.75
C PRO A 26 -21.50 1.59 -11.94
N THR A 27 -22.62 2.19 -11.51
CA THR A 27 -22.84 3.63 -11.57
C THR A 27 -23.27 4.19 -10.22
N TYR A 28 -23.12 5.51 -10.02
CA TYR A 28 -23.61 6.18 -8.81
C TYR A 28 -25.13 6.10 -8.68
N ASP A 29 -25.88 6.22 -9.77
CA ASP A 29 -27.35 6.26 -9.71
C ASP A 29 -27.93 4.89 -9.31
N ASP A 30 -27.23 3.81 -9.68
CA ASP A 30 -27.61 2.45 -9.29
C ASP A 30 -27.60 2.24 -7.76
N TYR A 31 -26.71 2.92 -7.04
CA TYR A 31 -26.58 2.81 -5.58
C TYR A 31 -27.81 3.32 -4.81
N TYR A 32 -28.68 4.15 -5.41
CA TYR A 32 -29.94 4.55 -4.76
C TYR A 32 -30.88 3.36 -4.48
N THR A 33 -30.73 2.28 -5.24
CA THR A 33 -31.55 1.06 -5.12
C THR A 33 -30.70 -0.18 -4.91
N VAL A 34 -29.47 -0.01 -4.37
CA VAL A 34 -28.42 -1.05 -4.29
C VAL A 34 -28.95 -2.43 -3.93
N LYS A 35 -29.79 -2.55 -2.88
CA LYS A 35 -30.29 -3.82 -2.34
C LYS A 35 -31.03 -4.69 -3.37
N ASP A 36 -31.80 -4.06 -4.26
CA ASP A 36 -32.71 -4.75 -5.19
C ASP A 36 -32.41 -4.44 -6.67
N ASN A 37 -31.36 -3.66 -6.94
CA ASN A 37 -31.01 -3.24 -8.31
C ASN A 37 -30.32 -4.37 -9.08
N PRO A 38 -30.86 -4.81 -10.24
CA PRO A 38 -30.29 -5.91 -11.03
C PRO A 38 -28.93 -5.58 -11.67
N ASN A 39 -28.53 -4.30 -11.74
CA ASN A 39 -27.21 -3.90 -12.22
C ASN A 39 -26.12 -4.01 -11.14
N CYS A 40 -26.50 -4.12 -9.88
CA CYS A 40 -25.58 -4.24 -8.75
C CYS A 40 -25.30 -5.71 -8.43
N TRP A 41 -24.18 -5.96 -7.77
CA TRP A 41 -23.81 -7.30 -7.34
C TRP A 41 -23.21 -7.27 -5.93
N TYR A 42 -23.10 -8.45 -5.34
CA TYR A 42 -22.31 -8.63 -4.14
C TYR A 42 -20.86 -8.93 -4.49
N ASP A 43 -19.95 -8.13 -3.95
CA ASP A 43 -18.52 -8.40 -3.96
C ASP A 43 -18.01 -8.47 -2.52
N PHE A 44 -17.52 -9.63 -2.12
CA PHE A 44 -17.02 -9.84 -0.77
C PHE A 44 -15.81 -8.96 -0.44
N THR A 45 -15.08 -8.44 -1.45
CA THR A 45 -13.89 -7.60 -1.27
C THR A 45 -14.22 -6.29 -0.56
N ALA A 46 -15.43 -5.76 -0.74
CA ALA A 46 -15.89 -4.56 -0.04
C ALA A 46 -16.14 -4.78 1.47
N ASP A 47 -16.25 -6.04 1.91
CA ASP A 47 -16.50 -6.39 3.30
C ASP A 47 -15.32 -7.12 3.97
N SER A 48 -14.36 -7.58 3.17
CA SER A 48 -13.30 -8.49 3.61
C SER A 48 -11.98 -7.76 3.92
N ASN A 49 -11.20 -8.31 4.85
CA ASN A 49 -9.81 -7.92 5.06
C ASN A 49 -8.86 -8.61 4.04
N ALA A 50 -7.58 -8.26 4.03
CA ALA A 50 -6.61 -8.80 3.06
C ALA A 50 -6.54 -10.33 3.08
N THR A 51 -6.54 -10.95 4.26
CA THR A 51 -6.43 -12.42 4.39
C THR A 51 -7.65 -13.12 3.84
N GLU A 52 -8.84 -12.58 4.11
CA GLU A 52 -10.11 -13.09 3.59
C GLU A 52 -10.19 -12.92 2.08
N ILE A 53 -9.72 -11.79 1.53
CA ILE A 53 -9.70 -11.56 0.07
C ILE A 53 -8.88 -12.64 -0.63
N VAL A 54 -7.68 -12.95 -0.13
CA VAL A 54 -6.82 -14.00 -0.70
C VAL A 54 -7.50 -15.37 -0.66
N ILE A 55 -8.00 -15.77 0.51
CA ILE A 55 -8.60 -17.10 0.72
C ILE A 55 -9.89 -17.26 -0.10
N LYS A 56 -10.78 -16.26 -0.11
CA LYS A 56 -12.06 -16.31 -0.84
C LYS A 56 -11.87 -16.33 -2.36
N HIS A 57 -10.79 -15.76 -2.88
CA HIS A 57 -10.41 -15.91 -4.29
C HIS A 57 -9.77 -17.28 -4.63
N GLY A 58 -9.54 -18.14 -3.64
CA GLY A 58 -9.03 -19.50 -3.82
C GLY A 58 -7.50 -19.61 -3.86
N TYR A 59 -6.79 -18.57 -3.41
CA TYR A 59 -5.32 -18.58 -3.35
C TYR A 59 -4.83 -19.11 -1.99
N PRO A 60 -3.70 -19.84 -1.96
CA PRO A 60 -3.07 -20.19 -0.70
C PRO A 60 -2.56 -18.93 0.00
N LEU A 61 -2.61 -18.93 1.33
CA LEU A 61 -2.13 -17.82 2.15
C LEU A 61 -1.21 -18.36 3.25
N GLU A 62 -0.03 -17.78 3.35
CA GLU A 62 0.81 -17.87 4.55
C GLU A 62 0.92 -16.50 5.22
N ILE A 63 1.00 -16.53 6.54
CA ILE A 63 1.19 -15.34 7.36
C ILE A 63 2.51 -15.50 8.09
N HIS A 64 3.44 -14.61 7.82
CA HIS A 64 4.75 -14.57 8.47
C HIS A 64 4.84 -13.34 9.36
N ARG A 65 5.66 -13.43 10.41
CA ARG A 65 5.95 -12.33 11.31
C ARG A 65 7.44 -12.13 11.43
N VAL A 66 7.87 -10.88 11.49
CA VAL A 66 9.26 -10.50 11.76
C VAL A 66 9.30 -9.44 12.85
N VAL A 67 10.27 -9.57 13.76
CA VAL A 67 10.50 -8.61 14.84
C VAL A 67 11.64 -7.69 14.44
N THR A 68 11.40 -6.38 14.43
CA THR A 68 12.43 -5.39 14.13
C THR A 68 13.38 -5.22 15.33
N PRO A 69 14.60 -4.68 15.13
CA PRO A 69 15.55 -4.47 16.23
C PRO A 69 15.01 -3.58 17.36
N ASP A 70 14.10 -2.67 17.04
CA ASP A 70 13.44 -1.79 18.00
C ASP A 70 12.14 -2.36 18.58
N GLY A 71 11.77 -3.59 18.20
CA GLY A 71 10.74 -4.38 18.89
C GLY A 71 9.36 -4.42 18.23
N TYR A 72 9.16 -3.80 17.07
CA TYR A 72 7.89 -3.90 16.34
C TYR A 72 7.74 -5.29 15.73
N ILE A 73 6.51 -5.80 15.71
CA ILE A 73 6.17 -7.10 15.13
C ILE A 73 5.40 -6.82 13.83
N LEU A 74 6.07 -7.02 12.71
CA LEU A 74 5.51 -6.76 11.39
C LEU A 74 4.92 -8.04 10.82
N THR A 75 3.74 -7.93 10.21
CA THR A 75 3.10 -9.04 9.51
C THR A 75 3.35 -8.93 8.00
N VAL A 76 3.84 -10.01 7.41
CA VAL A 76 4.03 -10.15 5.96
C VAL A 76 3.14 -11.29 5.47
N PHE A 77 2.24 -11.00 4.53
CA PHE A 77 1.44 -12.05 3.88
C PHE A 77 2.19 -12.61 2.68
N ARG A 78 1.97 -13.88 2.38
CA ARG A 78 2.53 -14.55 1.21
C ARG A 78 1.46 -15.35 0.50
N ILE A 79 1.42 -15.19 -0.82
CA ILE A 79 0.64 -16.03 -1.74
C ILE A 79 1.64 -16.95 -2.45
N PRO A 80 1.93 -18.14 -1.89
CA PRO A 80 2.91 -19.04 -2.46
C PRO A 80 2.37 -19.71 -3.73
N ASN A 81 3.23 -19.99 -4.70
CA ASN A 81 2.85 -20.76 -5.88
C ASN A 81 3.52 -22.15 -5.92
N TYR A 82 3.06 -23.05 -5.04
CA TYR A 82 3.62 -24.40 -4.91
C TYR A 82 3.54 -25.25 -6.20
N ASN A 83 2.48 -25.03 -6.97
CA ASN A 83 2.08 -25.88 -8.10
C ASN A 83 2.44 -25.31 -9.47
N SER A 84 3.14 -24.17 -9.54
CA SER A 84 3.59 -23.61 -10.82
C SER A 84 4.45 -24.63 -11.58
N PRO A 85 4.14 -24.93 -12.85
CA PRO A 85 4.92 -25.85 -13.66
C PRO A 85 6.33 -25.30 -13.96
N ASN A 86 6.52 -23.98 -13.82
CA ASN A 86 7.82 -23.33 -13.98
C ASN A 86 8.52 -23.16 -12.61
N ALA A 87 9.43 -24.08 -12.31
CA ALA A 87 10.17 -24.08 -11.05
C ALA A 87 11.07 -22.86 -10.83
N ALA A 88 11.47 -22.16 -11.90
CA ALA A 88 12.27 -20.92 -11.79
C ALA A 88 11.38 -19.74 -11.39
N LEU A 89 10.21 -19.57 -12.03
CA LEU A 89 9.25 -18.51 -11.66
C LEU A 89 8.72 -18.71 -10.23
N ARG A 90 8.47 -19.96 -9.84
CA ARG A 90 8.09 -20.32 -8.47
C ARG A 90 9.09 -19.84 -7.42
N LYS A 91 10.36 -19.66 -7.81
CA LYS A 91 11.44 -19.23 -6.95
C LYS A 91 11.76 -17.75 -7.07
N THR A 92 11.04 -16.95 -7.86
CA THR A 92 11.30 -15.52 -7.94
C THR A 92 10.34 -14.78 -7.00
N PRO A 93 10.77 -14.38 -5.79
CA PRO A 93 9.93 -13.63 -4.88
C PRO A 93 9.67 -12.21 -5.37
N VAL A 94 8.40 -11.81 -5.37
CA VAL A 94 7.97 -10.43 -5.66
C VAL A 94 7.37 -9.83 -4.40
N PHE A 95 8.05 -8.83 -3.83
CA PHE A 95 7.64 -8.14 -2.61
C PHE A 95 6.90 -6.85 -2.96
N LEU A 96 5.65 -6.74 -2.55
CA LEU A 96 4.77 -5.59 -2.79
C LEU A 96 4.64 -4.75 -1.52
N GLN A 97 4.94 -3.45 -1.62
CA GLN A 97 4.88 -2.52 -0.50
C GLN A 97 3.93 -1.35 -0.79
N HIS A 98 2.94 -1.17 0.09
CA HIS A 98 1.86 -0.20 -0.08
C HIS A 98 2.28 1.24 0.28
N GLY A 99 1.38 2.19 0.00
CA GLY A 99 1.56 3.61 0.27
C GLY A 99 1.19 4.05 1.70
N LEU A 100 1.16 5.37 1.90
CA LEU A 100 0.87 6.01 3.20
C LEU A 100 -0.56 5.67 3.67
N ALA A 101 -0.70 5.42 4.98
CA ALA A 101 -1.98 5.16 5.66
C ALA A 101 -2.82 4.04 5.03
N SER A 102 -2.16 3.06 4.40
CA SER A 102 -2.76 1.95 3.66
C SER A 102 -2.27 0.59 4.20
N THR A 103 -2.67 -0.50 3.55
CA THR A 103 -2.19 -1.86 3.81
C THR A 103 -1.89 -2.59 2.50
N SER A 104 -1.33 -3.79 2.62
CA SER A 104 -1.22 -4.78 1.53
C SER A 104 -2.54 -5.07 0.80
N ALA A 105 -3.71 -4.83 1.41
CA ALA A 105 -5.02 -5.03 0.77
C ALA A 105 -5.21 -4.22 -0.52
N ASN A 106 -4.47 -3.11 -0.65
CA ASN A 106 -4.46 -2.30 -1.87
C ASN A 106 -4.03 -3.07 -3.12
N PHE A 107 -3.17 -4.08 -2.97
CA PHE A 107 -2.74 -4.94 -4.07
C PHE A 107 -3.72 -6.09 -4.35
N LEU A 108 -4.85 -6.16 -3.64
CA LEU A 108 -5.84 -7.24 -3.69
C LEU A 108 -7.26 -6.73 -4.02
N GLY A 109 -7.50 -5.41 -3.92
CA GLY A 109 -8.82 -4.81 -4.02
C GLY A 109 -9.53 -4.94 -5.38
N LYS A 110 -8.85 -5.23 -6.49
CA LYS A 110 -9.48 -5.41 -7.80
C LYS A 110 -9.93 -6.86 -8.07
N GLY A 111 -10.04 -7.69 -7.05
CA GLY A 111 -10.26 -9.13 -7.21
C GLY A 111 -9.18 -9.74 -8.11
N LYS A 112 -9.50 -10.69 -9.00
CA LYS A 112 -8.47 -11.34 -9.85
C LYS A 112 -7.67 -10.41 -10.76
N ASP A 113 -8.14 -9.19 -11.03
CA ASP A 113 -7.42 -8.18 -11.80
C ASP A 113 -6.39 -7.39 -10.97
N SER A 114 -6.21 -7.74 -9.70
CA SER A 114 -5.22 -7.14 -8.82
C SER A 114 -3.79 -7.63 -9.12
N LEU A 115 -2.81 -6.75 -8.96
CA LEU A 115 -1.39 -7.04 -9.23
C LEU A 115 -0.89 -8.30 -8.51
N ALA A 116 -1.27 -8.49 -7.24
CA ALA A 116 -0.82 -9.65 -6.48
C ALA A 116 -1.31 -10.98 -7.07
N PHE A 117 -2.57 -11.05 -7.51
CA PHE A 117 -3.13 -12.25 -8.12
C PHE A 117 -2.63 -12.46 -9.55
N ILE A 118 -2.47 -11.40 -10.32
CA ILE A 118 -1.85 -11.46 -11.65
C ILE A 118 -0.42 -12.02 -11.57
N LEU A 119 0.38 -11.59 -10.60
CA LEU A 119 1.72 -12.13 -10.37
C LEU A 119 1.67 -13.59 -9.90
N ALA A 120 0.75 -13.93 -9.00
CA ALA A 120 0.58 -15.30 -8.54
C ALA A 120 0.20 -16.24 -9.70
N ASP A 121 -0.76 -15.85 -10.53
CA ASP A 121 -1.21 -16.60 -11.72
C ASP A 121 -0.10 -16.72 -12.78
N ALA A 122 0.76 -15.71 -12.89
CA ALA A 122 1.96 -15.76 -13.74
C ALA A 122 3.07 -16.67 -13.20
N GLY A 123 2.90 -17.26 -12.01
CA GLY A 123 3.81 -18.26 -11.46
C GLY A 123 4.77 -17.76 -10.38
N TYR A 124 4.70 -16.49 -9.98
CA TYR A 124 5.60 -15.88 -9.01
C TYR A 124 5.24 -16.21 -7.55
N ASP A 125 6.22 -16.09 -6.65
CA ASP A 125 6.03 -16.16 -5.21
C ASP A 125 5.77 -14.76 -4.65
N VAL A 126 4.51 -14.45 -4.31
CA VAL A 126 4.10 -13.06 -4.01
C VAL A 126 4.11 -12.81 -2.51
N TRP A 127 4.81 -11.76 -2.09
CA TRP A 127 4.92 -11.31 -0.71
C TRP A 127 4.35 -9.90 -0.56
N LEU A 128 3.64 -9.66 0.52
CA LEU A 128 2.84 -8.47 0.77
C LEU A 128 3.26 -7.87 2.12
N GLY A 129 4.02 -6.78 2.09
CA GLY A 129 4.52 -6.11 3.29
C GLY A 129 3.48 -5.20 3.95
N ASN A 130 3.56 -5.04 5.27
CA ASN A 130 2.72 -4.11 6.03
C ASN A 130 3.56 -3.28 7.02
N PHE A 131 3.44 -1.96 6.95
CA PHE A 131 4.21 -1.05 7.83
C PHE A 131 3.81 -1.20 9.30
N ARG A 132 4.76 -0.97 10.21
CA ARG A 132 4.48 -0.79 11.64
C ARG A 132 3.30 0.15 11.88
N GLY A 133 2.44 -0.19 12.83
CA GLY A 133 1.27 0.62 13.19
C GLY A 133 0.13 0.63 12.16
N THR A 134 0.24 -0.09 11.05
CA THR A 134 -0.93 -0.37 10.19
C THR A 134 -1.73 -1.54 10.75
N GLU A 135 -3.00 -1.66 10.37
CA GLU A 135 -3.95 -2.69 10.81
C GLU A 135 -3.37 -4.11 10.96
N TYR A 136 -2.43 -4.54 10.13
CA TYR A 136 -1.85 -5.89 10.20
C TYR A 136 -0.55 -5.98 11.03
N SER A 137 0.05 -4.85 11.42
CA SER A 137 1.35 -4.77 12.10
C SER A 137 1.27 -3.91 13.38
N GLU A 138 0.19 -4.07 14.16
CA GLU A 138 -0.05 -3.40 15.45
C GLU A 138 0.61 -4.09 16.66
N GLY A 139 1.66 -4.88 16.43
CA GLY A 139 2.37 -5.61 17.49
C GLY A 139 3.69 -4.93 17.88
N HIS A 140 4.05 -5.02 19.15
CA HIS A 140 5.37 -4.67 19.66
C HIS A 140 5.70 -5.53 20.90
N VAL A 141 6.98 -5.85 21.11
CA VAL A 141 7.40 -6.76 22.21
C VAL A 141 7.12 -6.20 23.61
N ASN A 142 7.19 -4.88 23.77
CA ASN A 142 7.08 -4.19 25.07
C ASN A 142 6.05 -3.05 25.12
N LEU A 143 5.39 -2.72 24.00
CA LEU A 143 4.54 -1.53 23.88
C LEU A 143 3.20 -1.94 23.27
N THR A 144 2.18 -1.15 23.52
CA THR A 144 0.85 -1.29 22.95
C THR A 144 0.52 -0.09 22.07
N VAL A 145 -0.49 -0.23 21.21
CA VAL A 145 -0.99 0.88 20.37
C VAL A 145 -1.55 2.06 21.17
N ALA A 146 -1.79 1.91 22.48
CA ALA A 146 -2.17 3.01 23.36
C ALA A 146 -0.97 3.84 23.86
N ASP A 147 0.25 3.31 23.77
CA ASP A 147 1.45 3.99 24.24
C ASP A 147 1.92 5.05 23.23
N LYS A 148 2.14 6.29 23.67
CA LYS A 148 2.71 7.35 22.79
C LYS A 148 4.01 6.93 22.12
N ARG A 149 4.85 6.19 22.84
CA ARG A 149 6.14 5.67 22.34
C ARG A 149 5.99 4.66 21.20
N TYR A 150 4.86 3.96 21.11
CA TYR A 150 4.57 3.06 19.98
C TYR A 150 4.39 3.84 18.67
N TRP A 151 3.97 5.10 18.74
CA TRP A 151 3.77 5.93 17.55
C TRP A 151 4.94 6.88 17.28
N ASP A 152 6.01 6.76 18.05
CA ASP A 152 7.17 7.66 17.99
C ASP A 152 8.18 7.29 16.88
N HIS A 153 7.68 6.89 15.71
CA HIS A 153 8.48 6.46 14.55
C HIS A 153 8.13 7.27 13.31
N SER A 154 9.07 7.42 12.38
CA SER A 154 8.93 8.15 11.12
C SER A 154 9.18 7.24 9.91
N MET A 155 9.29 7.81 8.71
CA MET A 155 9.75 7.07 7.53
C MET A 155 11.16 6.49 7.71
N ASP A 156 11.98 7.03 8.62
CA ASP A 156 13.33 6.54 8.90
C ASP A 156 13.28 5.10 9.41
N GLU A 157 12.51 4.84 10.46
CA GLU A 157 12.40 3.50 11.03
C GLU A 157 11.77 2.51 10.04
N ILE A 158 10.79 2.95 9.24
CA ILE A 158 10.20 2.09 8.21
C ILE A 158 11.25 1.71 7.15
N GLY A 159 11.97 2.69 6.59
CA GLY A 159 12.96 2.42 5.54
C GLY A 159 14.25 1.77 6.04
N LEU A 160 14.64 1.99 7.30
CA LEU A 160 15.92 1.53 7.85
C LEU A 160 15.79 0.28 8.72
N LEU A 161 14.60 -0.05 9.24
CA LEU A 161 14.37 -1.22 10.08
C LEU A 161 13.32 -2.15 9.46
N ASP A 162 12.14 -1.65 9.07
CA ASP A 162 11.06 -2.53 8.59
C ASP A 162 11.40 -3.19 7.26
N ILE A 163 11.83 -2.39 6.27
CA ILE A 163 12.12 -2.90 4.91
C ILE A 163 13.26 -3.93 4.92
N PRO A 164 14.43 -3.67 5.54
CA PRO A 164 15.48 -4.68 5.63
C PRO A 164 15.00 -5.97 6.29
N MET A 165 14.27 -5.89 7.41
CA MET A 165 13.82 -7.08 8.14
C MET A 165 12.79 -7.90 7.37
N GLN A 166 11.84 -7.25 6.68
CA GLN A 166 10.87 -7.95 5.84
C GLN A 166 11.53 -8.61 4.63
N LEU A 167 12.48 -7.93 3.98
CA LEU A 167 13.21 -8.50 2.83
C LEU A 167 14.16 -9.62 3.24
N GLU A 168 14.77 -9.52 4.43
CA GLU A 168 15.58 -10.59 5.02
C GLU A 168 14.75 -11.84 5.29
N LEU A 169 13.58 -11.68 5.91
CA LEU A 169 12.61 -12.77 6.09
C LEU A 169 12.28 -13.46 4.75
N VAL A 170 11.98 -12.68 3.70
CA VAL A 170 11.71 -13.22 2.36
C VAL A 170 12.92 -13.98 1.84
N ALA A 171 14.11 -13.38 1.92
CA ALA A 171 15.36 -13.98 1.43
C ALA A 171 15.65 -15.33 2.12
N GLU A 172 15.48 -15.40 3.44
CA GLU A 172 15.69 -16.62 4.23
C GLU A 172 14.64 -17.69 3.93
N LYS A 173 13.34 -17.33 3.89
CA LYS A 173 12.25 -18.27 3.65
C LYS A 173 12.29 -18.88 2.25
N THR A 174 12.77 -18.13 1.28
CA THR A 174 12.79 -18.55 -0.13
C THR A 174 14.15 -19.10 -0.56
N GLY A 175 15.24 -18.75 0.13
CA GLY A 175 16.61 -19.00 -0.31
C GLY A 175 17.00 -18.19 -1.55
N GLN A 176 16.36 -17.04 -1.77
CA GLN A 176 16.45 -16.25 -3.03
C GLN A 176 16.98 -14.84 -2.79
N ARG A 177 17.91 -14.72 -1.84
CA ARG A 177 18.69 -13.50 -1.64
C ARG A 177 19.30 -13.05 -2.97
N GLY A 178 19.12 -11.77 -3.30
CA GLY A 178 19.62 -11.15 -4.54
C GLY A 178 18.68 -11.31 -5.73
N ASN A 179 17.60 -12.09 -5.59
CA ASN A 179 16.61 -12.32 -6.63
C ASN A 179 15.23 -11.70 -6.32
N ILE A 180 15.08 -11.02 -5.18
CA ILE A 180 13.81 -10.40 -4.80
C ILE A 180 13.52 -9.21 -5.72
N ILE A 181 12.31 -9.16 -6.28
CA ILE A 181 11.79 -8.02 -7.02
C ILE A 181 10.93 -7.22 -6.06
N TYR A 182 11.29 -5.97 -5.83
CA TYR A 182 10.54 -5.08 -4.95
C TYR A 182 9.67 -4.15 -5.79
N ILE A 183 8.37 -4.11 -5.50
CA ILE A 183 7.41 -3.20 -6.13
C ILE A 183 6.79 -2.32 -5.04
N GLY A 184 7.11 -1.04 -5.06
CA GLY A 184 6.56 -0.05 -4.14
C GLY A 184 5.53 0.83 -4.82
N HIS A 185 4.46 1.21 -4.11
CA HIS A 185 3.57 2.30 -4.50
C HIS A 185 3.67 3.46 -3.51
N SER A 186 3.75 4.70 -4.00
CA SER A 186 3.73 5.91 -3.16
C SER A 186 4.78 5.85 -2.04
N LEU A 187 4.41 5.94 -0.76
CA LEU A 187 5.34 5.78 0.38
C LEU A 187 6.16 4.48 0.32
N GLY A 188 5.60 3.39 -0.23
CA GLY A 188 6.34 2.14 -0.49
C GLY A 188 7.55 2.35 -1.40
N THR A 189 7.51 3.31 -2.33
CA THR A 189 8.69 3.69 -3.11
C THR A 189 9.72 4.44 -2.26
N THR A 190 9.26 5.35 -1.39
CA THR A 190 10.09 6.19 -0.53
C THR A 190 10.96 5.34 0.38
N VAL A 191 10.35 4.38 1.08
CA VAL A 191 11.06 3.54 2.06
C VAL A 191 11.99 2.53 1.38
N GLY A 192 11.67 2.09 0.16
CA GLY A 192 12.58 1.33 -0.70
C GLY A 192 13.81 2.15 -1.13
N LEU A 193 13.61 3.43 -1.48
CA LEU A 193 14.70 4.37 -1.80
C LEU A 193 15.55 4.72 -0.56
N ILE A 194 14.94 4.85 0.62
CA ILE A 194 15.65 5.01 1.90
C ILE A 194 16.57 3.80 2.13
N TYR A 195 16.02 2.59 2.05
CA TYR A 195 16.78 1.35 2.19
C TYR A 195 17.94 1.29 1.20
N GLY A 196 17.65 1.45 -0.09
CA GLY A 196 18.64 1.33 -1.16
C GLY A 196 19.73 2.40 -1.14
N SER A 197 19.45 3.60 -0.62
CA SER A 197 20.45 4.69 -0.55
C SER A 197 21.28 4.63 0.73
N TRP A 198 20.71 4.13 1.83
CA TRP A 198 21.38 4.07 3.13
C TRP A 198 22.19 2.78 3.32
N TYR A 199 21.68 1.65 2.79
CA TYR A 199 22.33 0.34 2.83
C TYR A 199 22.59 -0.20 1.41
N PRO A 200 23.35 0.52 0.55
CA PRO A 200 23.42 0.24 -0.88
C PRO A 200 23.98 -1.16 -1.22
N HIS A 201 24.97 -1.64 -0.46
CA HIS A 201 25.53 -2.99 -0.65
C HIS A 201 24.56 -4.08 -0.22
N GLN A 202 23.98 -3.97 0.99
CA GLN A 202 22.98 -4.94 1.48
C GLN A 202 21.76 -5.00 0.55
N ALA A 203 21.28 -3.83 0.10
CA ALA A 203 20.17 -3.74 -0.83
C ALA A 203 20.45 -4.47 -2.15
N LYS A 204 21.64 -4.29 -2.73
CA LYS A 204 22.08 -5.01 -3.94
C LYS A 204 22.19 -6.51 -3.75
N GLU A 205 22.71 -6.93 -2.61
CA GLU A 205 22.84 -8.35 -2.29
C GLU A 205 21.47 -9.00 -2.05
N THR A 206 20.44 -8.22 -1.72
CA THR A 206 19.11 -8.73 -1.35
C THR A 206 18.09 -8.61 -2.48
N VAL A 207 18.10 -7.50 -3.23
CA VAL A 207 17.08 -7.11 -4.19
C VAL A 207 17.66 -7.06 -5.61
N LYS A 208 16.99 -7.72 -6.55
CA LYS A 208 17.34 -7.74 -7.97
C LYS A 208 16.93 -6.48 -8.71
N LEU A 209 15.75 -5.95 -8.38
CA LEU A 209 15.15 -4.80 -9.05
C LEU A 209 14.18 -4.06 -8.11
N PHE A 210 14.27 -2.74 -8.10
CA PHE A 210 13.21 -1.86 -7.60
C PHE A 210 12.29 -1.42 -8.74
N ILE A 211 11.00 -1.69 -8.62
CA ILE A 211 9.92 -1.13 -9.46
C ILE A 211 9.16 -0.11 -8.61
N LEU A 212 9.20 1.15 -9.01
CA LEU A 212 8.63 2.26 -8.24
C LEU A 212 7.41 2.85 -8.96
N LEU A 213 6.22 2.59 -8.42
CA LEU A 213 4.94 3.09 -8.91
C LEU A 213 4.60 4.40 -8.21
N ALA A 214 4.49 5.49 -8.98
CA ALA A 214 4.30 6.85 -8.45
C ALA A 214 5.35 7.21 -7.36
N PRO A 215 6.64 7.34 -7.73
CA PRO A 215 7.70 7.48 -6.75
C PRO A 215 7.64 8.80 -5.97
N ALA A 216 7.75 8.70 -4.65
CA ALA A 216 7.81 9.84 -3.73
C ALA A 216 9.22 9.96 -3.11
N ALA A 217 9.98 10.97 -3.52
CA ALA A 217 11.28 11.29 -2.91
C ALA A 217 11.54 12.79 -2.91
N TYR A 218 11.46 13.42 -4.09
CA TYR A 218 11.55 14.86 -4.26
C TYR A 218 10.16 15.34 -4.66
N LEU A 219 9.39 15.96 -3.77
CA LEU A 219 7.99 16.36 -4.04
C LEU A 219 7.83 17.88 -4.18
N SER A 220 8.91 18.57 -4.55
CA SER A 220 8.93 20.03 -4.65
C SER A 220 8.09 20.58 -5.80
N ASN A 221 7.69 19.74 -6.74
CA ASN A 221 6.81 20.12 -7.84
C ASN A 221 5.39 19.56 -7.68
N MET A 222 5.02 19.09 -6.48
CA MET A 222 3.67 18.66 -6.14
C MET A 222 2.62 19.71 -6.55
N LEU A 223 1.58 19.25 -7.23
CA LEU A 223 0.44 20.06 -7.63
C LEU A 223 -0.71 19.97 -6.62
N SER A 224 -0.77 18.86 -5.88
CA SER A 224 -1.74 18.63 -4.81
C SER A 224 -1.79 19.81 -3.84
N PRO A 225 -2.99 20.25 -3.39
CA PRO A 225 -3.12 21.26 -2.35
C PRO A 225 -2.42 20.89 -1.04
N ALA A 226 -2.13 19.60 -0.82
CA ALA A 226 -1.29 19.14 0.29
C ALA A 226 0.05 19.87 0.39
N ARG A 227 0.57 20.38 -0.74
CA ARG A 227 1.79 21.19 -0.77
C ARG A 227 1.72 22.44 0.11
N PHE A 228 0.54 23.04 0.26
CA PHE A 228 0.36 24.24 1.06
C PHE A 228 0.37 23.95 2.56
N MET A 229 0.14 22.70 2.96
CA MET A 229 0.26 22.26 4.34
C MET A 229 1.71 21.98 4.74
N ALA A 230 2.59 21.65 3.80
CA ALA A 230 3.97 21.23 4.09
C ALA A 230 4.80 22.26 4.90
N PRO A 231 4.78 23.59 4.59
CA PRO A 231 5.49 24.57 5.41
C PRO A 231 4.98 24.67 6.85
N PHE A 232 3.75 24.26 7.10
CA PHE A 232 3.11 24.28 8.42
C PHE A 232 3.09 22.90 9.10
N ALA A 233 3.62 21.85 8.45
CA ALA A 233 3.54 20.48 8.94
C ALA A 233 4.13 20.32 10.36
N ASP A 234 5.20 21.05 10.65
CA ASP A 234 5.85 21.05 11.96
C ASP A 234 5.01 21.74 13.06
N GLN A 235 4.31 22.83 12.71
CA GLN A 235 3.38 23.51 13.61
C GLN A 235 2.12 22.65 13.86
N LEU A 236 1.57 22.08 12.79
CA LEU A 236 0.43 21.16 12.85
C LEU A 236 0.78 19.92 13.68
N TYR A 237 1.96 19.33 13.48
CA TYR A 237 2.46 18.23 14.27
C TYR A 237 2.52 18.58 15.75
N ARG A 238 3.15 19.71 16.11
CA ARG A 238 3.22 20.15 17.52
C ARG A 238 1.84 20.37 18.13
N MET A 239 0.92 20.97 17.38
CA MET A 239 -0.45 21.19 17.85
C MET A 239 -1.16 19.85 18.09
N MET A 240 -1.06 18.91 17.15
CA MET A 240 -1.67 17.58 17.29
C MET A 240 -1.05 16.79 18.45
N ASP A 241 0.28 16.76 18.55
CA ASP A 241 1.03 16.10 19.61
C ASP A 241 0.68 16.68 21.00
N SER A 242 0.50 18.01 21.11
CA SER A 242 0.06 18.65 22.36
C SER A 242 -1.38 18.33 22.77
N ASN A 243 -2.20 17.84 21.84
CA ASN A 243 -3.57 17.37 22.08
C ASN A 243 -3.62 15.83 22.16
N ASP A 244 -2.48 15.18 22.40
CA ASP A 244 -2.35 13.71 22.50
C ASP A 244 -2.78 12.94 21.25
N MET A 245 -2.90 13.62 20.11
CA MET A 245 -3.01 12.97 18.81
C MET A 245 -1.62 12.50 18.43
N ILE A 246 -1.45 11.19 18.26
CA ILE A 246 -0.14 10.56 17.96
C ILE A 246 -0.15 9.77 16.65
N ARG A 247 -1.34 9.55 16.07
CA ARG A 247 -1.57 8.69 14.90
C ARG A 247 -2.73 9.17 14.03
N ILE A 248 -2.77 8.66 12.80
CA ILE A 248 -3.89 8.79 11.87
C ILE A 248 -4.38 7.40 11.50
N GLY A 249 -5.59 7.05 11.97
CA GLY A 249 -6.15 5.70 11.80
C GLY A 249 -5.38 4.63 12.59
N SER A 250 -5.92 3.40 12.54
CA SER A 250 -5.41 2.12 13.08
C SER A 250 -6.63 1.24 13.39
N GLN A 251 -6.45 -0.06 13.59
CA GLN A 251 -7.52 -0.94 14.09
C GLN A 251 -8.03 -0.49 15.45
N ALA A 252 -7.17 0.06 16.30
CA ALA A 252 -7.55 0.59 17.61
C ALA A 252 -8.21 1.99 17.59
N GLU A 253 -8.47 2.60 16.42
CA GLU A 253 -9.20 3.87 16.31
C GLU A 253 -10.54 3.72 15.56
N PRO A 254 -11.60 4.43 15.97
CA PRO A 254 -12.87 4.47 15.26
C PRO A 254 -12.84 5.33 13.97
N LEU A 255 -11.70 5.92 13.59
CA LEU A 255 -11.62 6.83 12.44
C LEU A 255 -12.04 6.16 11.11
N ARG A 256 -11.56 4.93 10.83
CA ARG A 256 -12.01 4.16 9.66
C ARG A 256 -13.51 3.85 9.74
N ASN A 257 -13.98 3.51 10.94
CA ASN A 257 -15.40 3.25 11.23
C ASN A 257 -16.28 4.52 11.14
N MET A 258 -15.69 5.71 10.97
CA MET A 258 -16.40 6.95 10.72
C MET A 258 -16.38 7.32 9.22
N ILE A 259 -15.20 7.26 8.58
CA ILE A 259 -15.04 7.67 7.18
C ILE A 259 -15.80 6.74 6.24
N GLN A 260 -15.70 5.43 6.43
CA GLN A 260 -16.32 4.47 5.54
C GLN A 260 -17.85 4.60 5.54
N PRO A 261 -18.57 4.55 6.68
CA PRO A 261 -20.03 4.72 6.67
C PRO A 261 -20.43 6.08 6.08
N PHE A 262 -19.71 7.16 6.44
CA PHE A 262 -20.01 8.49 5.90
C PHE A 262 -19.90 8.55 4.37
N CYS A 263 -18.81 8.04 3.80
CA CYS A 263 -18.60 8.08 2.35
C CYS A 263 -19.54 7.15 1.59
N LEU A 264 -20.04 6.09 2.21
CA LEU A 264 -20.92 5.10 1.58
C LEU A 264 -22.42 5.30 1.87
N GLU A 265 -22.78 6.28 2.71
CA GLU A 265 -24.17 6.55 3.12
C GLU A 265 -25.08 6.94 1.95
N SER A 266 -24.53 7.61 0.92
CA SER A 266 -25.30 7.95 -0.28
C SER A 266 -24.42 8.07 -1.52
N PRO A 267 -24.98 7.91 -2.73
CA PRO A 267 -24.24 8.12 -3.98
C PRO A 267 -23.62 9.50 -4.11
N VAL A 268 -24.27 10.52 -3.52
CA VAL A 268 -23.77 11.89 -3.49
C VAL A 268 -22.50 11.96 -2.63
N LEU A 269 -22.51 11.39 -1.43
CA LEU A 269 -21.35 11.37 -0.54
C LEU A 269 -20.21 10.53 -1.13
N MET A 270 -20.51 9.40 -1.78
CA MET A 270 -19.51 8.62 -2.52
C MET A 270 -18.76 9.48 -3.54
N ARG A 271 -19.51 10.23 -4.36
CA ARG A 271 -18.92 11.12 -5.36
C ARG A 271 -18.11 12.24 -4.70
N ARG A 272 -18.60 12.84 -3.61
CA ARG A 272 -17.87 13.90 -2.88
C ARG A 272 -16.60 13.40 -2.22
N CYS A 273 -16.60 12.20 -1.66
CA CYS A 273 -15.41 11.57 -1.12
C CYS A 273 -14.39 11.29 -2.24
N LEU A 274 -14.84 10.83 -3.42
CA LEU A 274 -13.94 10.67 -4.58
C LEU A 274 -13.41 12.01 -5.09
N ASP A 275 -14.22 13.06 -5.15
CA ASP A 275 -13.80 14.41 -5.52
C ASP A 275 -12.71 14.93 -4.56
N MET A 276 -12.87 14.69 -3.25
CA MET A 276 -11.87 15.04 -2.24
C MET A 276 -10.55 14.27 -2.45
N LEU A 277 -10.62 12.98 -2.79
CA LEU A 277 -9.42 12.18 -3.11
C LEU A 277 -8.76 12.68 -4.40
N ASN A 278 -9.52 13.03 -5.43
CA ASN A 278 -8.99 13.61 -6.67
C ASN A 278 -8.31 14.95 -6.42
N MET A 279 -8.83 15.77 -5.51
CA MET A 279 -8.14 17.00 -5.11
C MET A 279 -6.74 16.71 -4.55
N LEU A 280 -6.55 15.60 -3.84
CA LEU A 280 -5.24 15.20 -3.30
C LEU A 280 -4.35 14.54 -4.35
N TYR A 281 -4.90 13.63 -5.16
CA TYR A 281 -4.14 12.70 -6.00
C TYR A 281 -4.01 13.12 -7.46
N GLY A 282 -4.96 13.88 -8.00
CA GLY A 282 -5.01 14.30 -9.38
C GLY A 282 -6.44 14.47 -9.89
N PRO A 283 -6.63 15.29 -10.93
CA PRO A 283 -7.91 15.92 -11.24
C PRO A 283 -9.01 14.92 -11.62
N LYS A 284 -8.62 13.76 -12.17
CA LYS A 284 -9.51 12.68 -12.54
C LYS A 284 -8.84 11.35 -12.27
N THR A 285 -9.68 10.34 -12.02
CA THR A 285 -9.27 8.96 -11.78
C THR A 285 -10.07 8.01 -12.67
N GLN A 286 -9.52 6.83 -12.95
CA GLN A 286 -10.23 5.71 -13.56
C GLN A 286 -10.93 4.82 -12.52
N MET A 287 -10.81 5.11 -11.23
CA MET A 287 -11.55 4.45 -10.16
C MET A 287 -13.06 4.71 -10.35
N GLY A 288 -13.79 3.65 -10.67
CA GLY A 288 -15.24 3.70 -10.85
C GLY A 288 -16.01 3.63 -9.52
N PRO A 289 -17.34 3.86 -9.55
CA PRO A 289 -18.20 3.75 -8.37
C PRO A 289 -18.16 2.36 -7.73
N ASP A 290 -17.84 1.34 -8.51
CA ASP A 290 -17.70 -0.04 -8.09
C ASP A 290 -16.49 -0.25 -7.16
N MET A 291 -15.43 0.53 -7.34
CA MET A 291 -14.21 0.41 -6.53
C MET A 291 -14.25 1.22 -5.23
N ILE A 292 -15.22 2.14 -5.07
CA ILE A 292 -15.29 3.06 -3.91
C ILE A 292 -15.54 2.30 -2.59
N PRO A 293 -16.51 1.36 -2.48
CA PRO A 293 -16.70 0.59 -1.26
C PRO A 293 -15.45 -0.20 -0.85
N ILE A 294 -14.76 -0.80 -1.84
CA ILE A 294 -13.54 -1.56 -1.62
C ILE A 294 -12.40 -0.65 -1.13
N TYR A 295 -12.22 0.52 -1.74
CA TYR A 295 -11.20 1.47 -1.35
C TYR A 295 -11.40 1.97 0.10
N PHE A 296 -12.61 2.41 0.45
CA PHE A 296 -12.90 2.91 1.81
C PHE A 296 -12.97 1.81 2.86
N LYS A 297 -13.18 0.55 2.47
CA LYS A 297 -12.99 -0.58 3.40
C LYS A 297 -11.55 -0.69 3.88
N GLN A 298 -10.56 -0.23 3.11
CA GLN A 298 -9.14 -0.46 3.40
C GLN A 298 -8.44 0.75 4.03
N LEU A 299 -9.10 1.91 4.15
CA LEU A 299 -8.47 3.18 4.50
C LEU A 299 -9.27 4.00 5.52
N PRO A 300 -8.60 4.81 6.36
CA PRO A 300 -7.17 4.80 6.64
C PRO A 300 -6.78 3.58 7.50
N ALA A 301 -5.63 2.99 7.20
CA ALA A 301 -5.16 1.76 7.83
C ALA A 301 -4.25 1.96 9.06
N GLY A 302 -3.87 3.21 9.36
CA GLY A 302 -2.92 3.53 10.44
C GLY A 302 -1.59 4.07 9.94
N THR A 303 -1.11 5.14 10.58
CA THR A 303 0.25 5.68 10.45
C THR A 303 0.52 6.60 11.63
N SER A 304 1.79 6.77 12.04
CA SER A 304 2.14 7.81 13.00
C SER A 304 2.02 9.21 12.40
N LEU A 305 1.79 10.22 13.25
CA LEU A 305 1.87 11.63 12.83
C LEU A 305 3.29 12.05 12.44
N LYS A 306 4.30 11.39 13.01
CA LYS A 306 5.70 11.62 12.63
C LYS A 306 5.94 11.26 11.18
N VAL A 307 5.38 10.17 10.66
CA VAL A 307 5.47 9.81 9.24
C VAL A 307 4.85 10.90 8.36
N THR A 308 3.67 11.44 8.72
CA THR A 308 3.02 12.48 7.91
C THR A 308 3.78 13.81 7.95
N ARG A 309 4.31 14.20 9.12
CA ARG A 309 5.21 15.36 9.22
C ARG A 309 6.46 15.14 8.36
N HIS A 310 7.05 13.95 8.43
CA HIS A 310 8.24 13.62 7.67
C HIS A 310 7.98 13.69 6.16
N ALA A 311 6.81 13.24 5.69
CA ALA A 311 6.43 13.38 4.28
C ALA A 311 6.38 14.87 3.83
N GLY A 312 6.08 15.79 4.75
CA GLY A 312 6.15 17.23 4.50
C GLY A 312 7.54 17.72 4.10
N ASP A 313 8.61 17.13 4.65
CA ASP A 313 9.99 17.50 4.28
C ASP A 313 10.31 17.19 2.81
N MET A 314 9.75 16.11 2.26
CA MET A 314 9.93 15.77 0.85
C MET A 314 9.33 16.84 -0.08
N VAL A 315 8.21 17.45 0.32
CA VAL A 315 7.58 18.57 -0.40
C VAL A 315 8.47 19.81 -0.37
N LEU A 316 9.19 20.01 0.73
CA LEU A 316 10.19 21.09 0.89
C LEU A 316 11.53 20.75 0.22
N ASN A 317 11.55 19.78 -0.71
CA ASN A 317 12.71 19.31 -1.46
C ASN A 317 13.80 18.62 -0.62
N ASN A 318 13.45 18.10 0.56
CA ASN A 318 14.37 17.47 1.47
C ASN A 318 14.09 15.97 1.58
N PHE A 319 14.74 15.16 0.73
CA PHE A 319 14.78 13.71 0.92
C PHE A 319 15.88 13.36 1.92
N ARG A 320 15.55 13.42 3.20
CA ARG A 320 16.49 13.33 4.34
C ARG A 320 15.87 12.55 5.49
N LYS A 321 16.65 12.32 6.54
CA LYS A 321 16.17 11.79 7.82
C LYS A 321 15.22 12.76 8.53
N TYR A 322 14.44 12.24 9.47
CA TYR A 322 13.47 13.02 10.22
C TYR A 322 14.11 14.20 10.97
N ASP A 323 13.52 15.39 10.88
CA ASP A 323 14.03 16.58 11.56
C ASP A 323 13.57 16.65 13.02
N HIS A 324 14.44 16.32 13.97
CA HIS A 324 14.16 16.45 15.41
C HIS A 324 14.34 17.88 15.95
N GLY A 325 14.51 18.88 15.08
CA GLY A 325 14.73 20.28 15.45
C GLY A 325 16.01 20.44 16.26
N ILE A 326 15.91 21.07 17.44
CA ILE A 326 17.06 21.28 18.35
C ILE A 326 17.74 19.97 18.78
N ASN A 327 17.02 18.84 18.73
CA ASN A 327 17.54 17.54 19.13
C ASN A 327 18.36 16.86 18.03
N ASN A 328 18.45 17.42 16.81
CA ASN A 328 19.26 16.84 15.73
C ASN A 328 20.71 16.63 16.15
N MET A 329 21.30 17.56 16.91
CA MET A 329 22.67 17.40 17.40
C MET A 329 22.84 16.17 18.29
N LYS A 330 21.83 15.87 19.13
CA LYS A 330 21.84 14.70 20.01
C LYS A 330 21.60 13.39 19.24
N VAL A 331 20.73 13.41 18.23
CA VAL A 331 20.34 12.21 17.46
C VAL A 331 21.35 11.88 16.37
N TYR A 332 21.87 12.89 15.66
CA TYR A 332 22.69 12.73 14.47
C TYR A 332 24.14 13.23 14.63
N GLY A 333 24.45 14.00 15.67
CA GLY A 333 25.72 14.70 15.79
C GLY A 333 25.86 15.91 14.85
N THR A 334 24.77 16.30 14.18
CA THR A 334 24.72 17.43 13.23
C THR A 334 23.48 18.27 13.47
N TYR A 335 23.53 19.57 13.13
CA TYR A 335 22.37 20.45 13.26
C TYR A 335 21.26 20.15 12.24
N LEU A 336 21.65 19.71 11.04
CA LEU A 336 20.74 19.31 9.98
C LEU A 336 20.66 17.78 9.91
N PRO A 337 19.47 17.20 9.64
CA PRO A 337 19.34 15.77 9.42
C PRO A 337 20.13 15.30 8.18
N PRO A 338 20.77 14.13 8.23
CA PRO A 338 21.46 13.54 7.08
C PRO A 338 20.53 13.33 5.87
N ILE A 339 21.06 13.51 4.66
CA ILE A 339 20.32 13.34 3.40
C ILE A 339 20.36 11.88 2.94
N TYR A 340 19.24 11.40 2.38
CA TYR A 340 19.18 10.13 1.65
C TYR A 340 19.70 10.33 0.22
N ASP A 341 20.96 9.95 0.02
CA ASP A 341 21.65 10.14 -1.27
C ASP A 341 21.35 9.00 -2.25
N VAL A 342 20.32 9.20 -3.08
CA VAL A 342 19.91 8.21 -4.11
C VAL A 342 20.98 7.92 -5.15
N SER A 343 22.05 8.73 -5.25
CA SER A 343 23.17 8.45 -6.15
C SER A 343 23.99 7.22 -5.71
N LYS A 344 23.83 6.79 -4.45
CA LYS A 344 24.48 5.60 -3.88
C LYS A 344 23.77 4.29 -4.20
N ILE A 345 22.52 4.33 -4.67
CA ILE A 345 21.71 3.13 -4.94
C ILE A 345 22.41 2.24 -5.96
N GLU A 346 22.66 0.98 -5.61
CA GLU A 346 23.28 0.02 -6.54
C GLU A 346 22.29 -0.92 -7.23
N VAL A 347 21.10 -1.08 -6.66
CA VAL A 347 20.03 -1.90 -7.24
C VAL A 347 19.51 -1.21 -8.51
N PRO A 348 19.28 -1.94 -9.62
CA PRO A 348 18.53 -1.42 -10.75
C PRO A 348 17.17 -0.87 -10.33
N VAL A 349 16.74 0.23 -10.94
CA VAL A 349 15.48 0.91 -10.66
C VAL A 349 14.71 1.11 -11.96
N PHE A 350 13.44 0.70 -11.95
CA PHE A 350 12.46 1.02 -12.97
C PHE A 350 11.39 1.94 -12.35
N ILE A 351 11.13 3.08 -12.98
CA ILE A 351 10.17 4.06 -12.48
C ILE A 351 8.95 4.09 -13.40
N MET A 352 7.76 4.02 -12.81
CA MET A 352 6.50 4.25 -13.52
C MET A 352 5.78 5.45 -12.90
N TYR A 353 5.42 6.45 -13.71
CA TYR A 353 4.72 7.65 -13.24
C TYR A 353 3.62 8.06 -14.22
N ALA A 354 2.60 8.76 -13.72
CA ALA A 354 1.49 9.25 -14.52
C ALA A 354 1.56 10.77 -14.70
N VAL A 355 1.15 11.26 -15.88
CA VAL A 355 1.20 12.70 -16.18
C VAL A 355 0.18 13.52 -15.37
N ASN A 356 -0.89 12.88 -14.89
CA ASN A 356 -1.95 13.51 -14.09
C ASN A 356 -1.88 13.17 -12.59
N ASP A 357 -0.79 12.57 -12.13
CA ASP A 357 -0.52 12.44 -10.70
C ASP A 357 -0.10 13.80 -10.12
N TRP A 358 -0.95 14.38 -9.27
CA TRP A 358 -0.69 15.65 -8.60
C TRP A 358 0.13 15.50 -7.32
N THR A 359 0.23 14.29 -6.77
CA THR A 359 1.02 13.99 -5.57
C THR A 359 2.48 13.74 -5.94
N CYS A 360 2.73 12.80 -6.85
CA CYS A 360 4.05 12.39 -7.32
C CYS A 360 4.22 12.75 -8.80
N THR A 361 4.52 14.01 -9.07
CA THR A 361 4.44 14.53 -10.43
C THR A 361 5.48 13.94 -11.38
N LYS A 362 5.20 14.04 -12.69
CA LYS A 362 6.19 13.77 -13.75
C LYS A 362 7.52 14.49 -13.49
N ARG A 363 7.47 15.76 -13.10
CA ARG A 363 8.69 16.56 -12.90
C ARG A 363 9.55 16.00 -11.77
N ASP A 364 8.92 15.63 -10.68
CA ASP A 364 9.55 15.00 -9.51
C ASP A 364 10.14 13.62 -9.83
N SER A 365 9.39 12.79 -10.55
CA SER A 365 9.85 11.48 -11.03
C SER A 365 11.09 11.61 -11.93
N LEU A 366 11.12 12.60 -12.82
CA LEU A 366 12.28 12.88 -13.67
C LEU A 366 13.47 13.44 -12.88
N VAL A 367 13.24 14.20 -11.79
CA VAL A 367 14.33 14.64 -10.89
C VAL A 367 14.96 13.44 -10.19
N LEU A 368 14.14 12.52 -9.64
CA LEU A 368 14.63 11.28 -9.06
C LEU A 368 15.46 10.48 -10.07
N TYR A 369 14.90 10.23 -11.26
CA TYR A 369 15.59 9.47 -12.31
C TYR A 369 16.93 10.09 -12.71
N ARG A 370 17.04 11.43 -12.76
CA ARG A 370 18.31 12.11 -13.04
C ARG A 370 19.35 11.89 -11.95
N LYS A 371 18.96 11.90 -10.68
CA LYS A 371 19.85 11.75 -9.51
C LYS A 371 20.33 10.32 -9.27
N LEU A 372 19.61 9.30 -9.75
CA LEU A 372 20.08 7.91 -9.70
C LEU A 372 21.43 7.74 -10.42
N PRO A 373 22.29 6.80 -10.02
CA PRO A 373 23.53 6.52 -10.74
C PRO A 373 23.26 5.76 -12.04
N LYS A 374 24.18 5.83 -13.02
CA LYS A 374 24.01 5.16 -14.33
C LYS A 374 23.68 3.67 -14.21
N LYS A 375 24.33 2.96 -13.26
CA LYS A 375 24.10 1.53 -12.98
C LYS A 375 22.69 1.20 -12.51
N ALA A 376 21.97 2.16 -11.92
CA ALA A 376 20.60 1.96 -11.48
C ALA A 376 19.57 2.21 -12.60
N LYS A 377 19.95 2.84 -13.71
CA LYS A 377 19.00 3.30 -14.76
C LYS A 377 18.78 2.29 -15.90
N VAL A 378 19.16 1.03 -15.71
CA VAL A 378 19.23 0.03 -16.79
C VAL A 378 17.88 -0.21 -17.48
N TYR A 379 16.77 -0.10 -16.74
CA TYR A 379 15.42 -0.35 -17.26
C TYR A 379 14.62 0.90 -17.60
N GLY A 380 15.19 2.09 -17.34
CA GLY A 380 14.58 3.35 -17.72
C GLY A 380 13.34 3.73 -16.90
N ILE A 381 12.41 4.40 -17.57
CA ILE A 381 11.17 4.94 -17.01
C ILE A 381 9.99 4.63 -17.93
N HIS A 382 8.79 4.53 -17.37
CA HIS A 382 7.53 4.37 -18.10
C HIS A 382 6.56 5.49 -17.73
N GLU A 383 6.09 6.21 -18.73
CA GLU A 383 5.15 7.32 -18.58
C GLU A 383 3.74 6.87 -18.95
N ILE A 384 2.80 7.01 -18.02
CA ILE A 384 1.37 6.81 -18.26
C ILE A 384 0.78 8.16 -18.69
N THR A 385 0.36 8.24 -19.96
CA THR A 385 -0.18 9.46 -20.58
C THR A 385 -1.71 9.52 -20.55
N GLU A 386 -2.37 8.50 -20.00
CA GLU A 386 -3.83 8.40 -19.91
C GLU A 386 -4.43 9.61 -19.13
N PRO A 387 -5.30 10.43 -19.75
CA PRO A 387 -5.79 11.67 -19.15
C PRO A 387 -6.51 11.50 -17.80
N ASN A 388 -7.16 10.35 -17.58
CA ASN A 388 -7.91 10.08 -16.36
C ASN A 388 -7.16 9.19 -15.37
N PHE A 389 -5.83 9.08 -15.47
CA PHE A 389 -5.01 8.23 -14.60
C PHE A 389 -4.17 9.06 -13.62
N ASN A 390 -4.47 8.98 -12.33
CA ASN A 390 -3.78 9.70 -11.25
C ASN A 390 -3.08 8.74 -10.25
N HIS A 391 -2.68 9.27 -9.09
CA HIS A 391 -1.89 8.57 -8.08
C HIS A 391 -2.45 7.21 -7.63
N ILE A 392 -3.78 7.07 -7.50
CA ILE A 392 -4.39 5.83 -6.98
C ILE A 392 -4.69 4.82 -8.09
N ASP A 393 -4.64 5.24 -9.35
CA ASP A 393 -4.98 4.38 -10.49
C ASP A 393 -3.93 3.31 -10.74
N PHE A 394 -2.71 3.45 -10.20
CA PHE A 394 -1.70 2.40 -10.14
C PHE A 394 -2.16 1.13 -9.42
N LEU A 395 -3.26 1.20 -8.66
CA LEU A 395 -3.83 0.09 -7.90
C LEU A 395 -5.28 -0.17 -8.26
N PHE A 396 -6.08 0.89 -8.42
CA PHE A 396 -7.53 0.80 -8.55
C PHE A 396 -8.07 1.19 -9.93
N GLY A 397 -7.21 1.67 -10.84
CA GLY A 397 -7.64 2.17 -12.14
C GLY A 397 -8.28 1.09 -13.01
N LYS A 398 -9.30 1.45 -13.78
CA LYS A 398 -10.00 0.50 -14.66
C LYS A 398 -9.06 -0.17 -15.67
N ASN A 399 -8.13 0.57 -16.27
CA ASN A 399 -7.22 0.08 -17.30
C ASN A 399 -5.80 -0.17 -16.77
N VAL A 400 -5.63 -0.29 -15.45
CA VAL A 400 -4.30 -0.42 -14.81
C VAL A 400 -3.52 -1.64 -15.31
N LYS A 401 -4.21 -2.74 -15.65
CA LYS A 401 -3.57 -3.96 -16.14
C LYS A 401 -2.74 -3.68 -17.39
N SER A 402 -3.35 -3.10 -18.43
CA SER A 402 -2.66 -2.81 -19.70
C SER A 402 -1.68 -1.65 -19.59
N LEU A 403 -1.98 -0.65 -18.75
CA LEU A 403 -1.15 0.55 -18.62
C LEU A 403 0.10 0.32 -17.74
N VAL A 404 0.01 -0.57 -16.75
CA VAL A 404 1.02 -0.77 -15.71
C VAL A 404 1.44 -2.23 -15.59
N TYR A 405 0.51 -3.13 -15.26
CA TYR A 405 0.87 -4.50 -14.83
C TYR A 405 1.48 -5.35 -15.95
N ASP A 406 1.00 -5.22 -17.17
CA ASP A 406 1.55 -5.95 -18.33
C ASP A 406 3.00 -5.52 -18.63
N ASN A 407 3.34 -4.25 -18.41
CA ASN A 407 4.72 -3.76 -18.53
C ASN A 407 5.61 -4.30 -17.41
N ILE A 408 5.09 -4.42 -16.18
CA ILE A 408 5.80 -5.06 -15.06
C ILE A 408 6.09 -6.52 -15.41
N LEU A 409 5.09 -7.28 -15.84
CA LEU A 409 5.26 -8.69 -16.20
C LEU A 409 6.29 -8.87 -17.32
N ALA A 410 6.19 -8.10 -18.40
CA ALA A 410 7.13 -8.16 -19.52
C ALA A 410 8.57 -7.84 -19.09
N LEU A 411 8.74 -6.85 -18.19
CA LEU A 411 10.05 -6.53 -17.63
C LEU A 411 10.59 -7.69 -16.79
N ILE A 412 9.79 -8.25 -15.89
CA ILE A 412 10.22 -9.34 -15.00
C ILE A 412 10.55 -10.60 -15.81
N GLU A 413 9.77 -10.91 -16.83
CA GLU A 413 10.04 -12.05 -17.72
C GLU A 413 11.41 -11.91 -18.40
N LYS A 414 11.73 -10.70 -18.91
CA LYS A 414 13.04 -10.39 -19.49
C LYS A 414 14.20 -10.54 -18.49
N LEU A 415 13.96 -10.34 -17.18
CA LEU A 415 14.97 -10.55 -16.13
C LEU A 415 15.27 -12.02 -15.85
N ASN A 416 14.35 -12.92 -16.19
CA ASN A 416 14.49 -14.35 -15.90
C ASN A 416 15.04 -15.14 -17.09
N GLN A 417 15.11 -14.51 -18.26
CA GLN A 417 15.73 -15.06 -19.48
C GLN A 417 17.23 -14.73 -19.60
N ASN A 418 17.71 -13.75 -18.82
CA ASN A 418 19.12 -13.34 -18.71
C ASN A 418 19.67 -13.71 -17.33
#